data_AF-A0A4Q3WRM9-F1
#
_entry.id   AF-A0A4Q3WRM9-F1
#
_cell.length_a   1.000
_cell.length_b   1.000
_cell.length_c   1.000
_cell.angle_alpha   90.00
_cell.angle_beta   90.00
_cell.angle_gamma   90.00
#
_symmetry.space_group_name_H-M   'P 1'
#
loop_
_entity.id
_entity.type
_entity.pdbx_description
1 polymer ?
#
loop_
_entity_poly.entity_id
_entity_poly.type
_entity_poly.pdbx_seq_one_letter_code
_entity_poly.pdbx_strand_id
1 'polypeptide(L)'
;MYEMRGVLLPSFVQSFKLAHDRKIPLKPLFALIMSCTVISFAIGLYMVVQMGYNTSGLSMMGYWARNTQAAIHAIGIAKGVETNIAANWGWVGLGVAMTWGMMAARSRFAWFPFHPIGLLLYFPFAINAMWLSLALGWLAKITITRFGGNDSYRRAIPFFLGLALGDILMVVFWVLVDGWQGRMNHALLPF
;
A
#
# COMPACT_ATOMS: atom_id res chain seq x y z
N MET A 1 -9.52 3.48 -4.82
CA MET A 1 -8.91 2.60 -3.81
C MET A 1 -9.58 1.22 -3.84
N TYR A 2 -8.94 0.20 -4.45
CA TYR A 2 -9.41 -1.19 -4.44
C TYR A 2 -8.87 -2.01 -3.25
N GLU A 3 -8.25 -1.35 -2.27
CA GLU A 3 -7.51 -2.01 -1.19
C GLU A 3 -8.17 -1.77 0.17
N MET A 4 -9.17 -2.57 0.51
CA MET A 4 -9.65 -2.69 1.90
C MET A 4 -8.73 -3.53 2.78
N ARG A 5 -7.58 -3.97 2.24
CA ARG A 5 -6.64 -4.93 2.87
C ARG A 5 -5.35 -4.31 3.41
N GLY A 6 -5.19 -2.98 3.30
CA GLY A 6 -4.14 -2.23 4.00
C GLY A 6 -4.42 -2.09 5.48
N VAL A 7 -4.71 -3.20 6.17
CA VAL A 7 -5.00 -3.16 7.61
C VAL A 7 -3.69 -2.79 8.29
N LEU A 8 -3.65 -1.62 8.94
CA LEU A 8 -2.45 -1.12 9.64
C LEU A 8 -2.15 -1.92 10.92
N LEU A 9 -3.13 -2.70 11.40
CA LEU A 9 -3.08 -3.44 12.67
C LEU A 9 -1.85 -4.37 12.80
N PRO A 10 -1.46 -5.19 11.80
CA PRO A 10 -0.29 -6.06 11.93
C PRO A 10 1.01 -5.26 12.12
N SER A 11 1.14 -4.13 11.41
CA SER A 11 2.29 -3.22 11.55
C SER A 11 2.33 -2.56 12.93
N PHE A 12 1.17 -2.15 13.46
CA PHE A 12 1.06 -1.63 14.83
C PHE A 12 1.40 -2.69 15.88
N VAL A 13 0.89 -3.91 15.74
CA VAL A 13 1.16 -5.02 16.67
C VAL A 13 2.67 -5.35 16.71
N GLN A 14 3.33 -5.40 15.55
CA GLN A 14 4.78 -5.61 15.48
C GLN A 14 5.56 -4.45 16.12
N SER A 15 5.13 -3.21 15.89
CA SER A 15 5.76 -2.01 16.47
C SER A 15 5.60 -1.95 17.99
N PHE A 16 4.42 -2.29 18.53
CA PHE A 16 4.19 -2.36 19.97
C PHE A 16 4.97 -3.49 20.63
N LYS A 17 5.12 -4.64 19.96
CA LYS A 17 5.97 -5.73 20.43
C LYS A 17 7.43 -5.29 20.54
N LEU A 18 7.95 -4.62 19.52
CA LEU A 18 9.31 -4.08 19.54
C LEU A 18 9.50 -3.03 20.64
N ALA A 19 8.51 -2.15 20.84
CA ALA A 19 8.53 -1.15 21.90
C ALA A 19 8.57 -1.81 23.30
N HIS A 20 7.81 -2.90 23.49
CA HIS A 20 7.85 -3.70 24.71
C HIS A 20 9.22 -4.34 24.95
N ASP A 21 9.79 -5.00 23.93
CA ASP A 21 11.11 -5.64 24.00
C ASP A 21 12.24 -4.63 24.31
N ARG A 22 12.07 -3.38 23.89
CA ARG A 22 13.01 -2.27 24.14
C ARG A 22 12.74 -1.49 25.42
N LYS A 23 11.80 -1.92 26.27
CA LYS A 23 11.40 -1.24 27.52
C LYS A 23 10.91 0.20 27.32
N ILE A 24 10.34 0.51 26.16
CA ILE A 24 9.72 1.82 25.90
C ILE A 24 8.33 1.84 26.55
N PRO A 25 7.95 2.92 27.26
CA PRO A 25 6.65 3.00 27.92
C PRO A 25 5.51 3.01 26.88
N LEU A 26 4.65 1.99 26.88
CA LEU A 26 3.59 1.82 25.87
C LEU A 26 2.47 2.87 25.94
N LYS A 27 2.10 3.32 27.15
CA LYS A 27 1.00 4.30 27.34
C LYS A 27 1.27 5.65 26.67
N PRO A 28 2.42 6.32 26.91
CA PRO A 28 2.72 7.57 26.22
C PRO A 28 2.98 7.36 24.72
N LEU A 29 3.57 6.22 24.32
CA LEU A 29 3.75 5.89 22.90
C LEU A 29 2.40 5.77 22.17
N PHE A 30 1.44 5.05 22.77
CA PHE A 30 0.10 4.91 22.23
C PHE A 30 -0.62 6.27 22.16
N ALA A 31 -0.54 7.08 23.21
CA ALA A 31 -1.11 8.43 23.24
C ALA A 31 -0.50 9.33 22.15
N LEU A 32 0.81 9.24 21.90
CA LEU A 32 1.49 9.96 20.84
C LEU A 32 1.01 9.52 19.46
N ILE A 33 0.91 8.22 19.20
CA ILE A 33 0.44 7.68 17.92
C ILE A 33 -1.00 8.13 17.66
N MET A 34 -1.88 8.04 18.66
CA MET A 34 -3.28 8.45 18.55
C MET A 34 -3.41 9.97 18.33
N SER A 35 -2.67 10.79 19.08
CA SER A 35 -2.70 12.25 18.89
C SER A 35 -2.20 12.66 17.51
N CYS A 36 -1.07 12.12 17.04
CA CYS A 36 -0.58 12.37 15.67
C CYS A 36 -1.61 11.95 14.61
N THR A 37 -2.29 10.81 14.80
CA THR A 37 -3.31 10.34 13.86
C THR A 37 -4.51 11.29 13.80
N VAL A 38 -5.02 11.73 14.96
CA VAL A 38 -6.16 12.64 15.04
C VAL A 38 -5.81 14.01 14.46
N ILE A 39 -4.62 14.55 14.78
CA ILE A 39 -4.13 15.82 14.24
C ILE A 39 -3.99 15.74 12.72
N SER A 40 -3.34 14.69 12.21
CA SER A 40 -3.15 14.50 10.77
C SER A 40 -4.49 14.35 10.04
N PHE A 41 -5.45 13.65 10.65
CA PHE A 41 -6.79 13.49 10.10
C PHE A 41 -7.56 14.82 10.06
N ALA A 42 -7.52 15.60 11.14
CA ALA A 42 -8.18 16.90 11.21
C ALA A 42 -7.60 17.90 10.21
N ILE A 43 -6.27 17.97 10.10
CA ILE A 43 -5.58 18.80 9.10
C ILE A 43 -5.93 18.34 7.68
N GLY A 44 -5.91 17.04 7.42
CA GLY A 44 -6.27 16.47 6.12
C GLY A 44 -7.69 16.84 5.70
N LEU A 45 -8.66 16.71 6.61
CA LEU A 45 -10.05 17.11 6.35
C LEU A 45 -10.17 18.61 6.06
N TYR A 46 -9.56 19.44 6.90
CA TYR A 46 -9.58 20.89 6.70
C TYR A 46 -8.99 21.30 5.34
N MET A 47 -7.83 20.74 4.99
CA MET A 47 -7.15 21.04 3.72
C MET A 47 -7.98 20.59 2.51
N VAL A 48 -8.58 19.40 2.54
CA VAL A 48 -9.43 18.92 1.43
C VAL A 48 -10.64 19.82 1.23
N VAL A 49 -11.30 20.23 2.31
CA VAL A 49 -12.46 21.13 2.25
C VAL A 49 -12.04 22.50 1.73
N GLN A 50 -10.96 23.08 2.26
CA GLN A 50 -10.46 24.39 1.84
C GLN A 50 -10.01 24.39 0.37
N MET A 51 -9.32 23.33 -0.07
CA MET A 51 -8.93 23.17 -1.47
C MET A 51 -10.14 23.02 -2.39
N GLY A 52 -11.20 22.34 -1.95
CA GLY A 52 -12.44 22.19 -2.72
C GLY A 52 -13.25 23.48 -2.87
N TYR A 53 -13.15 24.40 -1.91
CA TYR A 53 -13.74 25.74 -2.02
C TYR A 53 -12.92 26.66 -2.93
N ASN A 54 -11.59 26.60 -2.86
CA ASN A 54 -10.71 27.49 -3.63
C ASN A 54 -10.46 27.01 -5.06
N THR A 55 -10.38 25.69 -5.24
CA THR A 55 -10.23 25.02 -6.54
C THR A 55 -11.49 24.21 -6.72
N SER A 56 -12.35 24.56 -7.68
CA SER A 56 -13.61 23.84 -7.93
C SER A 56 -13.40 22.33 -7.77
N GLY A 57 -14.25 21.63 -7.02
CA GLY A 57 -14.06 20.20 -6.70
C GLY A 57 -13.89 19.29 -7.94
N LEU A 58 -14.31 19.78 -9.11
CA LEU A 58 -14.03 19.18 -10.41
C LEU A 58 -12.55 19.36 -10.83
N SER A 59 -11.93 20.52 -10.70
CA SER A 59 -10.51 20.75 -11.04
C SER A 59 -9.51 20.05 -10.11
N MET A 60 -9.95 19.53 -8.96
CA MET A 60 -9.10 18.73 -8.08
C MET A 60 -8.75 17.38 -8.71
N MET A 61 -7.57 16.85 -8.39
CA MET A 61 -7.05 15.59 -8.90
C MET A 61 -8.11 14.47 -8.79
N GLY A 62 -8.49 13.91 -9.94
CA GLY A 62 -9.68 13.07 -10.06
C GLY A 62 -9.68 11.80 -9.20
N TYR A 63 -8.51 11.30 -8.82
CA TYR A 63 -8.41 10.11 -7.97
C TYR A 63 -8.94 10.32 -6.54
N TRP A 64 -8.66 11.48 -5.93
CA TRP A 64 -8.99 11.75 -4.52
C TRP A 64 -10.31 12.53 -4.37
N ALA A 65 -10.63 13.42 -5.31
CA ALA A 65 -11.83 14.25 -5.24
C ALA A 65 -13.04 13.66 -6.00
N ARG A 66 -12.82 12.94 -7.12
CA ARG A 66 -13.91 12.44 -7.98
C ARG A 66 -14.17 10.94 -7.83
N ASN A 67 -13.16 10.15 -7.47
CA ASN A 67 -13.24 8.68 -7.34
C ASN A 67 -13.35 8.22 -5.87
N THR A 68 -14.20 8.88 -5.07
CA THR A 68 -14.53 8.32 -3.76
C THR A 68 -15.37 7.06 -3.94
N GLN A 69 -14.97 5.97 -3.29
CA GLN A 69 -15.59 4.66 -3.43
C GLN A 69 -17.11 4.71 -3.19
N ALA A 70 -17.55 5.55 -2.26
CA ALA A 70 -18.97 5.79 -1.99
C ALA A 70 -19.70 6.45 -3.18
N ALA A 71 -19.09 7.42 -3.87
CA ALA A 71 -19.66 8.05 -5.06
C ALA A 71 -19.74 7.07 -6.23
N ILE A 72 -18.70 6.24 -6.44
CA ILE A 72 -18.69 5.21 -7.49
C ILE A 72 -19.81 4.19 -7.25
N HIS A 73 -19.97 3.71 -6.02
CA HIS A 73 -21.03 2.76 -5.67
C HIS A 73 -22.43 3.39 -5.76
N ALA A 74 -22.59 4.63 -5.30
CA ALA A 74 -23.86 5.36 -5.42
C ALA A 74 -24.25 5.60 -6.88
N ILE A 75 -23.29 5.96 -7.74
CA ILE A 75 -23.51 6.12 -9.18
C ILE A 75 -23.82 4.76 -9.84
N GLY A 76 -23.14 3.69 -9.43
CA GLY A 76 -23.42 2.34 -9.92
C GLY A 76 -24.85 1.90 -9.58
N ILE A 77 -25.28 2.11 -8.35
CA ILE A 77 -26.65 1.83 -7.90
C ILE A 77 -27.66 2.72 -8.65
N ALA A 78 -27.38 4.02 -8.80
CA ALA A 78 -28.26 4.97 -9.45
C ALA A 78 -28.41 4.76 -10.98
N LYS A 79 -27.35 4.29 -11.65
CA LYS A 79 -27.36 4.02 -13.10
C LYS A 79 -27.96 2.67 -13.46
N GLY A 80 -28.26 1.82 -12.47
CA GLY A 80 -28.60 0.43 -12.72
C GLY A 80 -27.34 -0.32 -13.17
N VAL A 81 -26.79 -1.17 -12.32
CA VAL A 81 -25.64 -1.97 -12.69
C VAL A 81 -26.09 -3.03 -13.69
N GLU A 82 -25.85 -2.83 -14.99
CA GLU A 82 -25.93 -3.90 -16.00
C GLU A 82 -24.77 -4.89 -15.80
N THR A 83 -24.83 -5.65 -14.71
CA THR A 83 -23.91 -6.76 -14.50
C THR A 83 -24.43 -7.97 -15.25
N ASN A 84 -23.63 -8.47 -16.19
CA ASN A 84 -23.81 -9.82 -16.71
C ASN A 84 -23.51 -10.82 -15.58
N ILE A 85 -24.56 -11.16 -14.83
CA ILE A 85 -24.50 -12.04 -13.65
C ILE A 85 -23.83 -13.37 -14.02
N ALA A 86 -24.14 -13.93 -15.19
CA ALA A 86 -23.57 -15.18 -15.67
C ALA A 86 -22.04 -15.08 -15.89
N ALA A 87 -21.56 -14.00 -16.51
CA ALA A 87 -20.12 -13.78 -16.70
C ALA A 87 -19.39 -13.60 -15.37
N ASN A 88 -19.98 -12.86 -14.42
CA ASN A 88 -19.40 -12.65 -13.09
C ASN A 88 -19.28 -13.97 -12.30
N TRP A 89 -20.32 -14.80 -12.32
CA TRP A 89 -20.27 -16.12 -11.70
C TRP A 89 -19.27 -17.04 -12.39
N GLY A 90 -19.08 -16.91 -13.71
CA GLY A 90 -18.01 -17.58 -14.45
C GLY A 90 -16.61 -17.23 -13.95
N TRP A 91 -16.32 -15.94 -13.75
CA TRP A 91 -15.05 -15.48 -13.19
C TRP A 91 -14.83 -15.93 -11.74
N VAL A 92 -15.88 -15.91 -10.91
CA VAL A 92 -15.83 -16.45 -9.54
C VAL A 92 -15.55 -17.94 -9.56
N GLY A 93 -16.23 -18.71 -10.41
CA GLY A 93 -16.02 -20.14 -10.58
C GLY A 93 -14.60 -20.47 -11.02
N LEU A 94 -14.04 -19.71 -11.98
CA LEU A 94 -12.66 -19.85 -12.41
C LEU A 94 -11.67 -19.57 -11.26
N GLY A 95 -11.90 -18.52 -10.48
CA GLY A 95 -11.06 -18.19 -9.32
C GLY A 95 -11.10 -19.28 -8.24
N VAL A 96 -12.28 -19.86 -7.98
CA VAL A 96 -12.45 -20.99 -7.06
C VAL A 96 -11.73 -22.22 -7.60
N ALA A 97 -11.90 -22.55 -8.88
CA ALA A 97 -11.26 -23.70 -9.50
C ALA A 97 -9.72 -23.59 -9.49
N MET A 98 -9.17 -22.42 -9.82
CA MET A 98 -7.72 -22.17 -9.75
C MET A 98 -7.19 -22.30 -8.32
N THR A 99 -7.85 -21.65 -7.36
CA THR A 99 -7.41 -21.67 -5.95
C THR A 99 -7.47 -23.09 -5.37
N TRP A 100 -8.57 -23.80 -5.62
CA TRP A 100 -8.76 -25.16 -5.12
C TRP A 100 -7.83 -26.15 -5.82
N GLY A 101 -7.62 -26.00 -7.14
CA GLY A 101 -6.65 -26.77 -7.91
C GLY A 101 -5.23 -26.60 -7.39
N MET A 102 -4.81 -25.36 -7.06
CA MET A 102 -3.50 -25.11 -6.44
C MET A 102 -3.39 -25.70 -5.03
N MET A 103 -4.45 -25.62 -4.22
CA MET A 103 -4.48 -26.26 -2.90
C MET A 103 -4.36 -27.78 -2.99
N ALA A 104 -5.09 -28.42 -3.91
CA ALA A 104 -5.05 -29.86 -4.14
C ALA A 104 -3.70 -30.32 -4.73
N ALA A 105 -3.14 -29.56 -5.67
CA ALA A 105 -1.82 -29.83 -6.22
C ALA A 105 -0.74 -29.75 -5.13
N ARG A 106 -0.83 -28.77 -4.22
CA ARG A 106 0.11 -28.64 -3.11
C ARG A 106 -0.05 -29.71 -2.04
N SER A 107 -1.26 -30.21 -1.79
CA SER A 107 -1.47 -31.31 -0.84
C SER A 107 -0.93 -32.65 -1.37
N ARG A 108 -0.92 -32.84 -2.70
CA ARG A 108 -0.41 -34.07 -3.33
C ARG A 108 1.06 -34.01 -3.74
N PHE A 109 1.56 -32.84 -4.12
CA PHE A 109 2.93 -32.64 -4.60
C PHE A 109 3.66 -31.64 -3.70
N ALA A 110 4.48 -32.16 -2.78
CA ALA A 110 5.30 -31.35 -1.88
C ALA A 110 6.31 -30.45 -2.60
N TRP A 111 6.63 -30.74 -3.88
CA TRP A 111 7.56 -29.98 -4.70
C TRP A 111 6.91 -28.81 -5.47
N PHE A 112 5.57 -28.68 -5.47
CA PHE A 112 4.89 -27.73 -6.34
C PHE A 112 5.25 -26.26 -5.99
N PRO A 113 5.85 -25.48 -6.91
CA PRO A 113 6.47 -24.20 -6.59
C PRO A 113 5.47 -23.04 -6.47
N PHE A 114 4.23 -23.19 -6.96
CA PHE A 114 3.27 -22.09 -7.01
C PHE A 114 2.44 -22.00 -5.73
N HIS A 115 2.64 -20.92 -4.97
CA HIS A 115 1.88 -20.63 -3.76
C HIS A 115 0.61 -19.82 -4.08
N PRO A 116 -0.58 -20.18 -3.54
CA PRO A 116 -1.81 -19.42 -3.74
C PRO A 116 -1.79 -17.98 -3.17
N ILE A 117 -0.70 -17.59 -2.48
CA ILE A 117 -0.50 -16.22 -2.02
C ILE A 117 -0.27 -15.29 -3.22
N GLY A 118 0.38 -15.76 -4.29
CA GLY A 118 0.59 -14.95 -5.49
C GLY A 118 -0.71 -14.48 -6.14
N LEU A 119 -1.75 -15.35 -6.14
CA LEU A 119 -3.09 -14.98 -6.62
C LEU A 119 -3.74 -13.91 -5.76
N LEU A 120 -3.47 -13.89 -4.46
CA LEU A 120 -4.00 -12.88 -3.53
C LEU A 120 -3.27 -11.53 -3.64
N LEU A 121 -2.01 -11.56 -4.09
CA LEU A 121 -1.12 -10.41 -4.19
C LEU A 121 -1.22 -9.67 -5.54
N TYR A 122 -1.98 -10.17 -6.52
CA TYR A 122 -2.12 -9.50 -7.82
C TYR A 122 -2.90 -8.19 -7.76
N PHE A 123 -3.89 -8.10 -6.86
CA PHE A 123 -4.85 -6.99 -6.84
C PHE A 123 -4.35 -5.66 -6.27
N PRO A 124 -3.44 -5.61 -5.27
CA PRO A 124 -2.97 -4.35 -4.75
C PRO A 124 -2.23 -3.52 -5.82
N PHE A 125 -2.65 -2.26 -5.96
CA PHE A 125 -1.93 -1.21 -6.68
C PHE A 125 -0.48 -1.13 -6.21
N ALA A 126 -0.24 -1.21 -4.90
CA ALA A 126 1.11 -1.19 -4.35
C ALA A 126 2.00 -2.30 -4.95
N ILE A 127 1.45 -3.48 -5.19
CA ILE A 127 2.20 -4.60 -5.77
C ILE A 127 2.44 -4.38 -7.25
N ASN A 128 1.48 -3.83 -7.99
CA ASN A 128 1.67 -3.47 -9.40
C ASN A 128 2.70 -2.35 -9.61
N ALA A 129 2.79 -1.39 -8.70
CA ALA A 129 3.80 -0.33 -8.78
C ALA A 129 5.19 -0.81 -8.31
N MET A 130 5.24 -1.68 -7.30
CA MET A 130 6.48 -2.06 -6.61
C MET A 130 7.02 -3.45 -6.97
N TRP A 131 6.39 -4.22 -7.85
CA TRP A 131 6.79 -5.61 -8.14
C TRP A 131 8.26 -5.72 -8.54
N LEU A 132 8.76 -4.78 -9.35
CA LEU A 132 10.15 -4.77 -9.80
C LEU A 132 11.10 -4.47 -8.63
N SER A 133 10.77 -3.49 -7.80
CA SER A 133 11.54 -3.15 -6.59
C SER A 133 11.57 -4.32 -5.59
N LEU A 134 10.45 -5.04 -5.43
CA LEU A 134 10.37 -6.24 -4.61
C LEU A 134 11.22 -7.38 -5.19
N ALA A 135 11.19 -7.58 -6.52
CA ALA A 135 12.00 -8.57 -7.20
C ALA A 135 13.50 -8.28 -7.06
N LEU A 136 13.90 -7.02 -7.24
CA LEU A 136 15.28 -6.56 -7.03
C LEU A 136 15.72 -6.73 -5.57
N GLY A 137 14.86 -6.35 -4.60
CA GLY A 137 15.13 -6.55 -3.17
C GLY A 137 15.29 -8.03 -2.82
N TRP A 138 14.46 -8.91 -3.40
CA TRP A 138 14.57 -10.36 -3.22
C TRP A 138 15.86 -10.93 -3.84
N LEU A 139 16.21 -10.53 -5.06
CA LEU A 139 17.47 -10.93 -5.71
C LEU A 139 18.69 -10.46 -4.92
N ALA A 140 18.68 -9.21 -4.47
CA ALA A 140 19.74 -8.66 -3.63
C ALA A 140 19.85 -9.41 -2.30
N LYS A 141 18.71 -9.72 -1.65
CA LYS A 141 18.71 -10.53 -0.43
C LYS A 141 19.33 -11.91 -0.67
N ILE A 142 18.93 -12.63 -1.72
CA ILE A 142 19.46 -13.96 -2.03
C ILE A 142 20.96 -13.91 -2.29
N THR A 143 21.42 -12.94 -3.08
CA THR A 143 22.85 -12.82 -3.38
C THR A 143 23.65 -12.51 -2.12
N ILE A 144 23.20 -11.58 -1.28
CA ILE A 144 23.88 -11.22 -0.03
C ILE A 144 23.90 -12.41 0.94
N THR A 145 22.78 -13.13 1.13
CA THR A 145 22.75 -14.25 2.08
C THR A 145 23.50 -15.47 1.57
N ARG A 146 23.48 -15.73 0.25
CA ARG A 146 24.13 -16.90 -0.35
C ARG A 146 25.65 -16.74 -0.48
N PHE A 147 26.14 -15.53 -0.78
CA PHE A 147 27.56 -15.27 -1.00
C PHE A 147 28.26 -14.56 0.16
N GLY A 148 27.54 -13.75 0.93
CA GLY A 148 28.12 -12.89 1.99
C GLY A 148 27.91 -13.37 3.42
N GLY A 149 27.06 -14.36 3.66
CA GLY A 149 26.73 -14.84 5.01
C GLY A 149 25.98 -13.80 5.87
N ASN A 150 25.79 -14.11 7.15
CA ASN A 150 24.95 -13.31 8.06
C ASN A 150 25.54 -11.92 8.36
N ASP A 151 26.87 -11.79 8.42
CA ASP A 151 27.52 -10.50 8.71
C ASP A 151 27.38 -9.51 7.55
N SER A 152 27.49 -9.97 6.31
CA SER A 152 27.26 -9.11 5.14
C SER A 152 25.81 -8.65 5.05
N TYR A 153 24.86 -9.52 5.43
CA TYR A 153 23.46 -9.14 5.53
C TYR A 153 23.25 -7.99 6.52
N ARG A 154 23.83 -8.08 7.74
CA ARG A 154 23.72 -7.01 8.75
C ARG A 154 24.34 -5.69 8.28
N ARG A 155 25.42 -5.73 7.51
CA ARG A 155 26.07 -4.53 6.92
C ARG A 155 25.26 -3.92 5.77
N ALA A 156 24.46 -4.71 5.06
CA ALA A 156 23.63 -4.22 3.96
C ALA A 156 22.32 -3.57 4.42
N ILE A 157 21.82 -3.88 5.62
CA ILE A 157 20.61 -3.28 6.20
C ILE A 157 20.58 -1.73 6.09
N PRO A 158 21.61 -0.99 6.55
CA PRO A 158 21.60 0.48 6.46
C PRO A 158 21.49 1.02 5.03
N PHE A 159 22.05 0.32 4.03
CA PHE A 159 21.95 0.72 2.62
C PHE A 159 20.49 0.66 2.12
N PHE A 160 19.78 -0.45 2.35
CA PHE A 160 18.38 -0.58 1.94
C PHE A 160 17.45 0.36 2.71
N LEU A 161 17.72 0.59 4.00
CA LEU A 161 17.01 1.60 4.77
C LEU A 161 17.25 3.01 4.21
N GLY A 162 18.49 3.31 3.80
CA GLY A 162 18.84 4.57 3.13
C GLY A 162 18.11 4.75 1.80
N LEU A 163 17.94 3.68 1.02
CA LEU A 163 17.21 3.72 -0.26
C LEU A 163 15.71 4.01 -0.04
N ALA A 164 15.09 3.36 0.95
CA ALA A 164 13.70 3.64 1.32
C ALA A 164 13.51 5.06 1.89
N LEU A 165 14.45 5.53 2.72
CA LEU A 165 14.44 6.91 3.22
C LEU A 165 14.65 7.93 2.10
N GLY A 166 15.51 7.61 1.13
CA GLY A 166 15.77 8.46 -0.04
C GLY A 166 14.53 8.71 -0.88
N ASP A 167 13.70 7.68 -1.09
CA ASP A 167 12.42 7.79 -1.79
C ASP A 167 11.47 8.78 -1.08
N ILE A 168 11.33 8.65 0.25
CA ILE A 168 10.52 9.55 1.06
C ILE A 168 11.07 10.99 1.04
N LEU A 169 12.39 11.14 1.20
CA LEU A 169 13.04 12.45 1.20
C LEU A 169 12.91 13.16 -0.15
N MET A 170 12.95 12.42 -1.26
CA MET A 170 12.75 12.97 -2.60
C MET A 170 11.35 13.57 -2.76
N VAL A 171 10.32 12.88 -2.27
CA VAL A 171 8.94 13.41 -2.27
C VAL A 171 8.86 14.69 -1.43
N VAL A 172 9.38 14.66 -0.20
CA VAL A 172 9.38 15.84 0.69
C VAL A 172 10.12 17.02 0.07
N PHE A 173 11.28 16.76 -0.56
CA PHE A 173 12.07 17.78 -1.23
C PHE A 173 11.26 18.48 -2.33
N TRP A 174 10.60 17.73 -3.21
CA TRP A 174 9.81 18.32 -4.27
C TRP A 174 8.54 19.03 -3.78
N VAL A 175 7.88 18.52 -2.73
CA VAL A 175 6.76 19.23 -2.07
C VAL A 175 7.19 20.62 -1.60
N LEU A 176 8.38 20.73 -0.99
CA LEU A 176 8.91 22.01 -0.51
C LEU A 176 9.24 22.96 -1.66
N VAL A 177 9.84 22.44 -2.74
CA VAL A 177 10.15 23.22 -3.94
C VAL A 177 8.88 23.74 -4.62
N ASP A 178 7.86 22.89 -4.76
CA ASP A 178 6.57 23.28 -5.34
C ASP A 178 5.85 24.29 -4.48
N GLY A 179 5.88 24.12 -3.15
CA GLY A 179 5.34 25.09 -2.20
C GLY A 179 6.02 26.45 -2.30
N TRP A 180 7.34 26.49 -2.53
CA TRP A 180 8.08 27.73 -2.72
C TRP A 180 7.80 28.39 -4.08
N GLN A 181 7.66 27.61 -5.15
CA GLN A 181 7.40 28.13 -6.50
C GLN A 181 5.92 28.43 -6.77
N GLY A 182 5.02 28.08 -5.85
CA GLY A 182 3.57 28.22 -6.02
C GLY A 182 3.00 27.36 -7.16
N ARG A 183 3.73 26.31 -7.57
CA ARG A 183 3.24 25.41 -8.62
C ARG A 183 2.18 24.48 -8.07
N MET A 184 1.10 24.33 -8.83
CA MET A 184 0.01 23.41 -8.54
C MET A 184 -0.03 22.31 -9.61
N ASN A 185 -0.45 21.09 -9.24
CA ASN A 185 -0.62 19.92 -10.12
C ASN A 185 0.67 19.24 -10.66
N HIS A 186 1.81 19.42 -10.00
CA HIS A 186 2.96 18.55 -10.28
C HIS A 186 2.70 17.12 -9.74
N ALA A 187 2.86 16.13 -10.61
CA ALA A 187 2.82 14.73 -10.24
C ALA A 187 4.14 14.35 -9.55
N LEU A 188 4.16 14.46 -8.22
CA LEU A 188 5.34 14.15 -7.40
C LEU A 188 5.61 12.66 -7.26
N LEU A 189 4.57 11.86 -7.47
CA LEU A 189 4.63 10.42 -7.41
C LEU A 189 4.26 9.87 -8.79
N PRO A 190 4.96 8.83 -9.28
CA PRO A 190 4.70 8.22 -10.58
C PRO A 190 3.41 7.39 -10.51
N PHE A 191 2.25 8.05 -10.48
CA PHE A 191 0.93 7.42 -10.50
C PHE A 191 0.03 8.03 -11.58
#